data_AF-A0A497M018-F1
#
_entry.id   AF-A0A497M018-F1
#
_cell.length_a   1.000
_cell.length_b   1.000
_cell.length_c   1.000
_cell.angle_alpha   90.00
_cell.angle_beta   90.00
_cell.angle_gamma   90.00
#
_symmetry.space_group_name_H-M   'P 1'
#
loop_
_entity.id
_entity.type
_entity.pdbx_description
1 polymer ?
#
loop_
_entity_poly.entity_id
_entity_poly.type
_entity_poly.pdbx_seq_one_letter_code
_entity_poly.pdbx_strand_id
1 'polypeptide(L)'
;MVKMKTSAAFAPCHVTGLFQIFDKPANPLYAGSKGAGFSISKGVKTTVKAVKAAKWSVKIKVNGSNVDSAEVSEKVLSIFRSMFPEIGEHEVLVEHEVEAPIGAGFGTSGAAALSLALALNDAFNLGMSKIKAAQLAHTAEVKCKTGLGTVIAETFGGVEIRIKPGAPGIGEIKQIPVSKDYVAAC
;
A
#
# COMPACT_ATOMS: atom_id res chain seq x y z
N MET A 1 -18.08 21.91 -16.89
CA MET A 1 -16.87 21.71 -16.06
C MET A 1 -16.69 20.21 -15.84
N VAL A 2 -15.56 19.62 -16.22
CA VAL A 2 -15.29 18.21 -15.94
C VAL A 2 -14.96 18.09 -14.46
N LYS A 3 -15.73 17.29 -13.70
CA LYS A 3 -15.54 17.12 -12.26
C LYS A 3 -14.32 16.24 -12.02
N MET A 4 -13.23 16.84 -11.53
CA MET A 4 -12.02 16.12 -11.12
C MET A 4 -12.23 15.49 -9.75
N LYS A 5 -11.96 14.19 -9.64
CA LYS A 5 -11.88 13.46 -8.37
C LYS A 5 -10.47 13.62 -7.82
N THR A 6 -10.33 13.92 -6.54
CA THR A 6 -9.01 14.05 -5.90
C THR A 6 -9.08 13.56 -4.46
N SER A 7 -8.14 12.71 -4.08
CA SER A 7 -7.92 12.31 -2.69
C SER A 7 -6.44 12.03 -2.46
N ALA A 8 -6.02 12.08 -1.20
CA ALA A 8 -4.70 11.69 -0.78
C ALA A 8 -4.77 10.84 0.50
N ALA A 9 -3.86 9.89 0.62
CA ALA A 9 -3.69 9.09 1.83
C ALA A 9 -2.20 8.91 2.14
N PHE A 10 -1.91 8.59 3.40
CA PHE A 10 -0.57 8.35 3.89
C PHE A 10 -0.48 6.93 4.47
N ALA A 11 0.65 6.27 4.26
CA ALA A 11 1.04 5.04 4.93
C ALA A 11 2.48 5.17 5.43
N PRO A 12 2.78 4.75 6.67
CA PRO A 12 4.14 4.77 7.18
C PRO A 12 5.00 3.74 6.45
N CYS A 13 6.31 3.96 6.43
CA CYS A 13 7.28 2.92 6.04
C CYS A 13 7.47 1.91 7.17
N HIS A 14 7.95 0.72 6.82
CA HIS A 14 8.16 -0.39 7.76
C HIS A 14 9.52 -1.04 7.60
N VAL A 15 10.15 -1.38 8.72
CA VAL A 15 11.38 -2.17 8.77
C VAL A 15 11.07 -3.49 9.44
N THR A 16 11.34 -4.59 8.74
CA THR A 16 11.25 -5.94 9.29
C THR A 16 12.61 -6.37 9.84
N GLY A 17 12.65 -6.77 11.12
CA GLY A 17 13.86 -7.30 11.75
C GLY A 17 14.02 -8.80 11.58
N LEU A 18 12.98 -9.57 11.93
CA LEU A 18 12.94 -11.02 11.75
C LEU A 18 11.67 -11.45 11.02
N PHE A 19 11.76 -12.52 10.22
CA PHE A 19 10.61 -13.05 9.49
C PHE A 19 10.71 -14.53 9.16
N GLN A 20 9.54 -15.13 8.90
CA GLN A 20 9.35 -16.46 8.34
C GLN A 20 8.32 -16.36 7.21
N ILE A 21 8.67 -16.89 6.03
CA ILE A 21 7.88 -16.81 4.80
C ILE A 21 6.77 -17.87 4.77
N PHE A 22 5.57 -17.46 4.37
CA PHE A 22 4.42 -18.33 4.10
C PHE A 22 3.73 -17.90 2.78
N ASP A 23 4.32 -18.25 1.65
CA ASP A 23 3.94 -17.80 0.30
C ASP A 23 3.27 -18.88 -0.57
N LYS A 24 3.13 -20.10 -0.04
CA LYS A 24 2.50 -21.23 -0.73
C LYS A 24 0.98 -21.15 -0.95
N PRO A 25 0.16 -20.41 -0.17
CA PRO A 25 -1.28 -20.36 -0.42
C PRO A 25 -1.62 -19.83 -1.82
N ALA A 26 -2.53 -20.52 -2.51
CA ALA A 26 -2.97 -20.11 -3.85
C ALA A 26 -3.71 -18.76 -3.86
N ASN A 27 -4.44 -18.46 -2.79
CA ASN A 27 -5.09 -17.15 -2.61
C ASN A 27 -4.12 -16.19 -1.91
N PRO A 28 -3.73 -15.07 -2.56
CA PRO A 28 -2.78 -14.09 -2.01
C PRO A 28 -3.16 -13.52 -0.64
N LEU A 29 -4.45 -13.52 -0.30
CA LEU A 29 -4.93 -13.03 0.99
C LEU A 29 -4.46 -13.87 2.19
N TYR A 30 -4.14 -15.14 1.94
CA TYR A 30 -3.63 -16.08 2.95
C TYR A 30 -2.10 -16.19 2.92
N ALA A 31 -1.47 -15.72 1.84
CA ALA A 31 -0.02 -15.61 1.80
C ALA A 31 0.44 -14.47 2.71
N GLY A 32 1.57 -14.65 3.36
CA GLY A 32 2.19 -13.60 4.16
C GLY A 32 3.43 -14.06 4.90
N SER A 33 3.71 -13.43 6.04
CA SER A 33 4.84 -13.78 6.89
C SER A 33 4.47 -13.74 8.37
N LYS A 34 5.20 -14.52 9.16
CA LYS A 34 5.36 -14.25 10.60
C LYS A 34 6.64 -13.45 10.80
N GLY A 35 6.79 -12.76 11.92
CA GLY A 35 8.00 -11.99 12.19
C GLY A 35 7.76 -10.81 13.11
N ALA A 36 8.73 -9.92 13.22
CA ALA A 36 8.59 -8.68 13.97
C ALA A 36 9.30 -7.53 13.26
N GLY A 37 8.82 -6.32 13.51
CA GLY A 37 9.31 -5.12 12.88
C GLY A 37 8.77 -3.88 13.57
N PHE A 38 8.96 -2.75 12.91
CA PHE A 38 8.45 -1.47 13.36
C PHE A 38 8.22 -0.53 12.18
N SER A 39 7.17 0.29 12.30
CA SER A 39 6.93 1.39 11.39
C SER A 39 7.66 2.65 11.86
N ILE A 40 8.16 3.43 10.89
CA ILE A 40 8.78 4.74 11.15
C ILE A 40 7.81 5.87 10.80
N SER A 41 8.05 7.07 11.32
CA SER A 41 7.20 8.24 11.08
C SER A 41 7.24 8.73 9.63
N LYS A 42 8.32 8.42 8.90
CA LYS A 42 8.47 8.68 7.47
C LYS A 42 7.68 7.64 6.69
N GLY A 43 7.06 8.03 5.59
CA GLY A 43 6.27 7.10 4.80
C GLY A 43 6.11 7.51 3.35
N VAL A 44 4.98 7.09 2.79
CA VAL A 44 4.54 7.46 1.45
C VAL A 44 3.18 8.12 1.56
N LYS A 45 3.11 9.36 1.08
CA LYS A 45 1.85 10.04 0.82
C LYS A 45 1.54 9.89 -0.67
N THR A 46 0.36 9.36 -0.98
CA THR A 46 -0.08 9.17 -2.36
C THR A 46 -1.28 10.05 -2.62
N THR A 47 -1.18 10.89 -3.66
CA THR A 47 -2.28 11.69 -4.18
C THR A 47 -2.80 11.08 -5.48
N VAL A 48 -4.10 10.87 -5.57
CA VAL A 48 -4.79 10.41 -6.77
C VAL A 48 -5.64 11.55 -7.32
N LYS A 49 -5.45 11.85 -8.60
CA LYS A 49 -6.30 12.77 -9.37
C LYS A 49 -6.90 12.01 -10.55
N ALA A 50 -8.21 12.02 -10.68
CA ALA A 50 -8.90 11.33 -11.76
C ALA A 50 -9.89 12.25 -12.46
N VAL A 51 -9.85 12.26 -13.79
CA VAL A 51 -10.70 13.08 -14.65
C VAL A 51 -11.41 12.15 -15.63
N LYS A 52 -12.73 12.35 -15.82
CA LYS A 52 -13.50 11.54 -16.76
C LYS A 52 -12.94 11.69 -18.18
N ALA A 53 -12.75 10.58 -18.87
CA ALA A 53 -12.18 10.53 -20.21
C ALA A 53 -12.72 9.37 -21.04
N ALA A 54 -12.54 9.46 -22.37
CA ALA A 54 -13.01 8.44 -23.30
C ALA A 54 -12.20 7.13 -23.22
N LYS A 55 -10.97 7.17 -22.72
CA LYS A 55 -10.08 6.02 -22.59
C LYS A 55 -9.33 6.06 -21.26
N TRP A 56 -9.12 4.88 -20.69
CA TRP A 56 -8.25 4.70 -19.54
C TRP A 56 -6.81 5.09 -19.87
N SER A 57 -6.23 5.96 -19.06
CA SER A 57 -4.79 6.19 -19.05
C SER A 57 -4.31 6.44 -17.62
N VAL A 58 -3.05 6.08 -17.37
CA VAL A 58 -2.41 6.26 -16.06
C VAL A 58 -1.08 6.93 -16.25
N LYS A 59 -0.80 7.88 -15.37
CA LYS A 59 0.55 8.43 -15.17
C LYS A 59 0.91 8.32 -13.70
N ILE A 60 2.08 7.76 -13.41
CA ILE A 60 2.61 7.67 -12.05
C ILE A 60 3.84 8.57 -11.95
N LYS A 61 3.92 9.33 -10.86
CA LYS A 61 5.10 10.11 -10.49
C LYS A 61 5.57 9.72 -9.10
N VAL A 62 6.87 9.80 -8.90
CA VAL A 62 7.53 9.62 -7.60
C VAL A 62 8.41 10.84 -7.35
N ASN A 63 8.15 11.54 -6.25
CA ASN A 63 8.87 12.76 -5.85
C ASN A 63 8.96 13.80 -6.98
N GLY A 64 7.85 14.00 -7.71
CA GLY A 64 7.74 14.96 -8.82
C GLY A 64 8.25 14.45 -10.17
N SER A 65 9.03 13.37 -10.20
CA SER A 65 9.59 12.77 -11.42
C SER A 65 8.66 11.72 -12.02
N ASN A 66 8.59 11.66 -13.36
CA ASN A 66 7.95 10.52 -14.02
C ASN A 66 8.82 9.28 -13.81
N VAL A 67 8.18 8.13 -13.66
CA VAL A 67 8.88 6.84 -13.55
C VAL A 67 8.46 5.94 -14.71
N ASP A 68 9.41 5.15 -15.22
CA ASP A 68 9.15 4.22 -16.33
C ASP A 68 8.28 3.04 -15.89
N SER A 69 8.42 2.63 -14.62
CA SER A 69 7.56 1.61 -14.02
C SER A 69 7.42 1.83 -12.51
N ALA A 70 6.22 1.52 -12.01
CA ALA A 70 5.92 1.35 -10.61
C ALA A 70 5.04 0.10 -10.44
N GLU A 71 5.63 -1.08 -10.66
CA GLU A 71 4.93 -2.36 -10.83
C GLU A 71 3.84 -2.63 -9.78
N VAL A 72 4.13 -2.40 -8.50
CA VAL A 72 3.16 -2.61 -7.41
C VAL A 72 1.99 -1.63 -7.51
N SER A 73 2.25 -0.35 -7.75
CA SER A 73 1.21 0.67 -7.93
C SER A 73 0.36 0.40 -9.17
N GLU A 74 0.98 -0.01 -10.28
CA GLU A 74 0.30 -0.46 -11.50
C GLU A 74 -0.58 -1.68 -11.22
N LYS A 75 -0.11 -2.62 -10.39
CA LYS A 75 -0.89 -3.78 -9.97
C LYS A 75 -2.10 -3.38 -9.12
N VAL A 76 -1.95 -2.44 -8.19
CA VAL A 76 -3.08 -1.89 -7.41
C VAL A 76 -4.12 -1.27 -8.36
N LEU A 77 -3.70 -0.42 -9.29
CA LEU A 77 -4.59 0.20 -10.28
C LEU A 77 -5.30 -0.85 -11.15
N SER A 78 -4.59 -1.89 -11.57
CA SER A 78 -5.15 -3.00 -12.33
C SER A 78 -6.22 -3.77 -11.54
N ILE A 79 -5.97 -4.06 -10.25
CA ILE A 79 -6.93 -4.72 -9.36
C ILE A 79 -8.18 -3.84 -9.19
N PHE A 80 -8.00 -2.56 -8.89
CA PHE A 80 -9.11 -1.62 -8.72
C PHE A 80 -9.95 -1.51 -9.99
N ARG A 81 -9.32 -1.34 -11.16
CA ARG A 81 -10.04 -1.27 -12.45
C ARG A 81 -10.83 -2.54 -12.77
N SER A 82 -10.30 -3.70 -12.40
CA SER A 82 -10.98 -4.99 -12.59
C SER A 82 -12.22 -5.11 -11.69
N MET A 83 -12.14 -4.59 -10.46
CA MET A 83 -13.23 -4.67 -9.48
C MET A 83 -14.28 -3.57 -9.64
N PHE A 84 -13.88 -2.40 -10.13
CA PHE A 84 -14.68 -1.18 -10.21
C PHE A 84 -14.62 -0.61 -11.65
N PRO A 85 -15.49 -1.08 -12.56
CA PRO A 85 -15.47 -0.69 -13.97
C PRO A 85 -15.57 0.81 -14.21
N GLU A 86 -16.22 1.56 -13.31
CA GLU A 86 -16.36 3.02 -13.37
C GLU A 86 -15.00 3.75 -13.35
N ILE A 87 -13.96 3.14 -12.77
CA ILE A 87 -12.59 3.67 -12.79
C ILE A 87 -12.04 3.68 -14.22
N GLY A 88 -12.45 2.73 -15.07
CA GLY A 88 -11.96 2.56 -16.44
C GLY A 88 -12.28 3.70 -17.41
N GLU A 89 -13.19 4.62 -17.05
CA GLU A 89 -13.54 5.81 -17.84
C GLU A 89 -12.77 7.07 -17.40
N HIS A 90 -11.54 6.91 -16.88
CA HIS A 90 -10.77 8.03 -16.34
C HIS A 90 -9.32 8.05 -16.81
N GLU A 91 -8.78 9.26 -16.96
CA GLU A 91 -7.35 9.50 -16.91
C GLU A 91 -6.97 9.70 -15.43
N VAL A 92 -6.00 8.91 -14.96
CA VAL A 92 -5.58 8.89 -13.56
C VAL A 92 -4.12 9.32 -13.44
N LEU A 93 -3.89 10.36 -12.65
CA LEU A 93 -2.56 10.75 -12.20
C LEU A 93 -2.37 10.31 -10.75
N VAL A 94 -1.33 9.52 -10.52
CA VAL A 94 -0.87 9.10 -9.19
C VAL A 94 0.45 9.80 -8.88
N GLU A 95 0.51 10.50 -7.76
CA GLU A 95 1.73 11.18 -7.29
C GLU A 95 2.10 10.63 -5.92
N HIS A 96 3.22 9.91 -5.85
CA HIS A 96 3.83 9.42 -4.62
C HIS A 96 4.88 10.43 -4.11
N GLU A 97 4.68 10.93 -2.89
CA GLU A 97 5.69 11.65 -2.11
C GLU A 97 6.30 10.65 -1.12
N VAL A 98 7.55 10.22 -1.36
CA VAL A 98 8.25 9.18 -0.61
C VAL A 98 9.36 9.81 0.24
N GLU A 99 9.28 9.62 1.56
CA GLU A 99 10.17 10.26 2.54
C GLU A 99 11.36 9.39 2.96
N ALA A 100 11.33 8.09 2.63
CA ALA A 100 12.38 7.12 2.94
C ALA A 100 13.14 6.68 1.67
N PRO A 101 14.42 6.26 1.77
CA PRO A 101 15.16 5.77 0.62
C PRO A 101 14.48 4.56 -0.05
N ILE A 102 14.20 4.68 -1.35
CA ILE A 102 13.57 3.63 -2.16
C ILE A 102 14.57 2.48 -2.34
N GLY A 103 14.10 1.24 -2.18
CA GLY A 103 14.93 0.04 -2.38
C GLY A 103 15.87 -0.30 -1.21
N ALA A 104 15.87 0.51 -0.14
CA ALA A 104 16.74 0.29 1.02
C ALA A 104 16.09 -0.55 2.15
N GLY A 105 15.00 -1.26 1.86
CA GLY A 105 14.34 -2.14 2.84
C GLY A 105 13.35 -1.46 3.80
N PHE A 106 12.97 -0.19 3.57
CA PHE A 106 11.97 0.54 4.38
C PHE A 106 10.51 0.25 4.00
N GLY A 107 10.25 -0.81 3.23
CA GLY A 107 8.87 -1.16 2.85
C GLY A 107 8.18 -0.14 1.94
N THR A 108 8.91 0.77 1.27
CA THR A 108 8.31 1.87 0.48
C THR A 108 7.29 1.41 -0.56
N SER A 109 7.43 0.21 -1.14
CA SER A 109 6.46 -0.35 -2.08
C SER A 109 5.13 -0.72 -1.41
N GLY A 110 5.17 -1.29 -0.21
CA GLY A 110 4.01 -1.56 0.63
C GLY A 110 3.29 -0.28 1.01
N ALA A 111 4.03 0.72 1.50
CA ALA A 111 3.49 2.02 1.87
C ALA A 111 2.85 2.73 0.66
N ALA A 112 3.49 2.69 -0.51
CA ALA A 112 2.92 3.22 -1.75
C ALA A 112 1.65 2.47 -2.16
N ALA A 113 1.63 1.14 -2.08
CA ALA A 113 0.46 0.33 -2.40
C ALA A 113 -0.72 0.61 -1.46
N LEU A 114 -0.46 0.67 -0.15
CA LEU A 114 -1.47 0.91 0.87
C LEU A 114 -2.07 2.31 0.76
N SER A 115 -1.21 3.34 0.69
CA SER A 115 -1.67 4.72 0.52
C SER A 115 -2.41 4.92 -0.81
N LEU A 116 -1.96 4.28 -1.91
CA LEU A 116 -2.68 4.31 -3.18
C LEU A 116 -4.07 3.66 -3.10
N ALA A 117 -4.17 2.48 -2.50
CA ALA A 117 -5.46 1.79 -2.35
C ALA A 117 -6.45 2.61 -1.50
N LEU A 118 -5.97 3.26 -0.44
CA LEU A 118 -6.79 4.15 0.38
C LEU A 118 -7.23 5.41 -0.38
N ALA A 119 -6.31 6.05 -1.11
CA ALA A 119 -6.62 7.25 -1.90
C ALA A 119 -7.58 6.94 -3.07
N LEU A 120 -7.44 5.79 -3.73
CA LEU A 120 -8.38 5.35 -4.78
C LEU A 120 -9.78 5.11 -4.20
N ASN A 121 -9.87 4.41 -3.06
CA ASN A 121 -11.13 4.14 -2.40
C ASN A 121 -11.89 5.43 -2.08
N ASP A 122 -11.19 6.44 -1.58
CA ASP A 122 -11.77 7.74 -1.22
C ASP A 122 -12.08 8.60 -2.45
N ALA A 123 -11.15 8.75 -3.41
CA ALA A 123 -11.34 9.57 -4.61
C ALA A 123 -12.55 9.12 -5.45
N PHE A 124 -12.81 7.81 -5.51
CA PHE A 124 -13.93 7.24 -6.24
C PHE A 124 -15.17 6.99 -5.37
N ASN A 125 -15.08 7.17 -4.05
CA ASN A 125 -16.15 6.90 -3.09
C ASN A 125 -16.68 5.45 -3.18
N LEU A 126 -15.77 4.48 -3.19
CA LEU A 126 -16.09 3.06 -3.41
C LEU A 126 -16.68 2.37 -2.17
N GLY A 127 -16.72 3.05 -1.02
CA GLY A 127 -17.36 2.56 0.21
C GLY A 127 -16.64 1.38 0.88
N MET A 128 -15.41 1.04 0.47
CA MET A 128 -14.66 -0.04 1.12
C MET A 128 -14.14 0.37 2.49
N SER A 129 -14.06 -0.58 3.41
CA SER A 129 -13.35 -0.39 4.67
C SER A 129 -11.83 -0.25 4.43
N LYS A 130 -11.13 0.40 5.38
CA LYS A 130 -9.66 0.49 5.35
C LYS A 130 -8.99 -0.89 5.24
N ILE A 131 -9.52 -1.88 5.97
CA ILE A 131 -9.04 -3.27 5.91
C ILE A 131 -9.19 -3.84 4.50
N LYS A 132 -10.34 -3.63 3.85
CA LYS A 132 -10.56 -4.14 2.50
C LYS A 132 -9.63 -3.47 1.48
N ALA A 133 -9.43 -2.15 1.56
CA ALA A 133 -8.46 -1.46 0.71
C ALA A 133 -7.03 -1.99 0.95
N ALA A 134 -6.64 -2.20 2.21
CA ALA A 134 -5.34 -2.76 2.57
C ALA A 134 -5.16 -4.22 2.08
N GLN A 135 -6.23 -5.03 2.02
CA GLN A 135 -6.19 -6.35 1.40
C GLN A 135 -5.89 -6.30 -0.10
N LEU A 136 -6.38 -5.28 -0.82
CA LEU A 136 -6.07 -5.09 -2.25
C LEU A 136 -4.61 -4.68 -2.44
N ALA A 137 -4.08 -3.80 -1.58
CA ALA A 137 -2.67 -3.44 -1.54
C ALA A 137 -1.77 -4.66 -1.25
N HIS A 138 -2.12 -5.46 -0.23
CA HIS A 138 -1.42 -6.71 0.09
C HIS A 138 -1.42 -7.68 -1.10
N THR A 139 -2.58 -7.84 -1.74
CA THR A 139 -2.69 -8.71 -2.92
C THR A 139 -1.78 -8.24 -4.06
N ALA A 140 -1.61 -6.93 -4.25
CA ALA A 140 -0.69 -6.39 -5.23
C ALA A 140 0.77 -6.74 -4.90
N GLU A 141 1.20 -6.51 -3.66
CA GLU A 141 2.54 -6.85 -3.17
C GLU A 141 2.87 -8.34 -3.33
N VAL A 142 1.95 -9.22 -2.93
CA VAL A 142 2.14 -10.67 -3.06
C VAL A 142 2.23 -11.08 -4.53
N LYS A 143 1.38 -10.53 -5.41
CA LYS A 143 1.39 -10.85 -6.84
C LYS A 143 2.65 -10.34 -7.55
N CYS A 144 3.21 -9.22 -7.10
CA CYS A 144 4.47 -8.67 -7.59
C CYS A 144 5.70 -9.27 -6.88
N LYS A 145 5.50 -10.17 -5.90
CA LYS A 145 6.57 -10.81 -5.12
C LYS A 145 7.48 -9.81 -4.40
N THR A 146 6.95 -8.66 -4.00
CA THR A 146 7.72 -7.57 -3.36
C THR A 146 7.66 -7.61 -1.84
N GLY A 147 6.52 -8.04 -1.28
CA GLY A 147 6.36 -8.12 0.17
C GLY A 147 5.25 -9.06 0.63
N LEU A 148 5.46 -9.63 1.81
CA LEU A 148 4.59 -10.63 2.43
C LEU A 148 4.09 -10.20 3.82
N GLY A 149 4.70 -9.18 4.42
CA GLY A 149 4.35 -8.71 5.77
C GLY A 149 4.37 -7.21 5.93
N THR A 150 4.69 -6.47 4.86
CA THR A 150 4.87 -5.02 4.85
C THR A 150 3.51 -4.33 5.02
N VAL A 151 2.56 -4.59 4.12
CA VAL A 151 1.24 -3.94 4.13
C VAL A 151 0.47 -4.19 5.42
N ILE A 152 0.51 -5.41 5.96
CA ILE A 152 -0.15 -5.68 7.25
C ILE A 152 0.48 -4.89 8.39
N ALA A 153 1.81 -4.79 8.44
CA ALA A 153 2.49 -4.01 9.47
C ALA A 153 2.18 -2.51 9.31
N GLU A 154 2.29 -1.96 8.10
CA GLU A 154 2.02 -0.54 7.81
C GLU A 154 0.56 -0.14 8.04
N THR A 155 -0.38 -1.07 7.86
CA THR A 155 -1.82 -0.85 8.12
C THR A 155 -2.08 -0.50 9.58
N PHE A 156 -1.33 -1.12 10.50
CA PHE A 156 -1.53 -0.94 11.93
C PHE A 156 -0.46 -0.05 12.59
N GLY A 157 0.70 0.11 11.95
CA GLY A 157 1.82 0.91 12.45
C GLY A 157 2.42 0.37 13.76
N GLY A 158 3.26 1.19 14.40
CA GLY A 158 3.86 0.86 15.70
C GLY A 158 4.96 -0.19 15.61
N VAL A 159 5.21 -0.89 16.72
CA VAL A 159 6.16 -2.01 16.81
C VAL A 159 5.33 -3.28 16.92
N GLU A 160 5.51 -4.23 16.02
CA GLU A 160 4.62 -5.39 15.93
C GLU A 160 5.34 -6.73 15.89
N ILE A 161 4.62 -7.77 16.31
CA ILE A 161 4.92 -9.18 16.06
C ILE A 161 3.78 -9.76 15.22
N ARG A 162 4.05 -10.14 13.98
CA ARG A 162 3.17 -10.92 13.11
C ARG A 162 3.17 -12.38 13.56
N ILE A 163 2.08 -12.83 14.19
CA ILE A 163 1.95 -14.18 14.76
C ILE A 163 1.25 -15.16 13.82
N LYS A 164 0.45 -14.66 12.87
CA LYS A 164 -0.25 -15.44 11.87
C LYS A 164 -0.12 -14.77 10.49
N PRO A 165 0.32 -15.52 9.45
CA PRO A 165 0.49 -14.96 8.12
C PRO A 165 -0.87 -14.64 7.47
N GLY A 166 -0.88 -13.64 6.61
CA GLY A 166 -2.03 -13.23 5.81
C GLY A 166 -2.16 -11.72 5.67
N ALA A 167 -3.09 -11.30 4.83
CA ALA A 167 -3.45 -9.90 4.63
C ALA A 167 -4.10 -9.29 5.91
N PRO A 168 -4.22 -7.96 6.01
CA PRO A 168 -5.04 -7.31 7.04
C PRO A 168 -6.42 -7.94 7.17
N GLY A 169 -6.82 -8.27 8.41
CA GLY A 169 -8.08 -8.95 8.72
C GLY A 169 -8.07 -10.48 8.56
N ILE A 170 -6.98 -11.09 8.07
CA ILE A 170 -6.77 -12.55 7.99
C ILE A 170 -5.56 -12.94 8.83
N GLY A 171 -4.43 -12.27 8.58
CA GLY A 171 -3.25 -12.33 9.42
C GLY A 171 -3.49 -11.65 10.77
N GLU A 172 -2.65 -11.98 11.74
CA GLU A 172 -2.75 -11.45 13.10
C GLU A 172 -1.41 -10.87 13.55
N ILE A 173 -1.48 -9.70 14.15
CA ILE A 173 -0.34 -9.02 14.76
C ILE A 173 -0.58 -8.82 16.25
N LYS A 174 0.49 -8.84 17.04
CA LYS A 174 0.53 -8.34 18.41
C LYS A 174 1.33 -7.05 18.41
N GLN A 175 0.69 -5.96 18.84
CA GLN A 175 1.36 -4.70 19.06
C GLN A 175 2.20 -4.79 20.34
N ILE A 176 3.44 -4.29 20.27
CA ILE A 176 4.30 -4.09 21.43
C ILE A 176 4.12 -2.63 21.86
N PRO A 177 3.60 -2.38 23.08
CA PRO A 177 3.52 -1.03 23.61
C PRO A 177 4.92 -0.43 23.75
N VAL A 178 5.12 0.75 23.17
CA VAL A 178 6.36 1.51 23.27
C VAL A 178 6.02 2.95 23.64
N SER A 179 6.80 3.57 24.52
CA SER A 179 6.65 5.00 24.80
C SER A 179 7.13 5.82 23.59
N LYS A 180 6.72 7.09 23.54
CA LYS A 180 7.17 8.02 22.48
C LYS A 180 8.64 8.42 22.60
N ASP A 181 9.31 8.04 23.68
CA ASP A 181 10.72 8.33 23.93
C ASP A 181 11.65 7.37 23.18
N TYR A 182 11.11 6.27 22.65
CA TYR A 182 11.85 5.33 21.82
C TYR A 182 11.95 5.84 20.39
N VAL A 183 13.19 5.89 19.89
CA VAL A 183 13.49 6.21 18.50
C VAL A 183 14.09 5.00 17.81
N ALA A 184 13.69 4.77 16.56
CA ALA A 184 14.39 3.83 15.70
C ALA A 184 15.66 4.49 15.16
N ALA A 185 16.82 3.94 15.52
CA ALA A 185 18.09 4.29 14.91
C ALA A 185 18.32 3.35 13.72
N CYS A 186 18.20 3.88 12.51
CA CYS A 186 18.32 3.16 11.23
C CYS A 186 19.51 3.70 10.44
#